data_AF-A0A959QGZ7-F1
#
_entry.id   AF-A0A959QGZ7-F1
#
_cell.length_a   1.000
_cell.length_b   1.000
_cell.length_c   1.000
_cell.angle_alpha   90.00
_cell.angle_beta   90.00
_cell.angle_gamma   90.00
#
_symmetry.space_group_name_H-M   'P 1'
#
loop_
_entity.id
_entity.type
_entity.pdbx_description
1 polymer ?
#
loop_
_entity_poly.entity_id
_entity_poly.type
_entity_poly.pdbx_seq_one_letter_code
_entity_poly.pdbx_strand_id
1 'polypeptide(L)'
;MAEGIAQACHGKASPLKRMKKGDFVIYYSGKETFGKPEKCQEFTAIGQVKDNDVYRFQMTPDFCPSRRNIEFYKNHDVSILPLIEHLDFIKNKKSWGYPFRFGFFEIKEHDFNIISSKMLSKEYA
;
A
#
# COMPACT_ATOMS: atom_id res chain seq x y z
N MET A 1 -5.70 -3.83 -20.49
CA MET A 1 -4.71 -3.76 -19.39
C MET A 1 -5.43 -3.17 -18.20
N ALA A 2 -5.40 -3.81 -17.03
CA ALA A 2 -6.03 -3.22 -15.85
C ALA A 2 -5.21 -1.98 -15.44
N GLU A 3 -5.83 -0.80 -15.42
CA GLU A 3 -5.17 0.42 -14.95
C GLU A 3 -5.00 0.35 -13.44
N GLY A 4 -3.79 0.61 -12.95
CA GLY A 4 -3.50 0.59 -11.53
C GLY A 4 -4.11 1.80 -10.82
N ILE A 5 -4.80 1.55 -9.70
CA ILE A 5 -5.44 2.60 -8.92
C ILE A 5 -5.06 2.51 -7.44
N ALA A 6 -5.07 3.67 -6.79
CA ALA A 6 -5.14 3.79 -5.35
C ALA A 6 -6.51 4.31 -4.90
N GLN A 7 -7.12 3.58 -3.98
CA GLN A 7 -8.32 3.97 -3.24
C GLN A 7 -8.07 3.70 -1.76
N ALA A 8 -8.29 4.70 -0.90
CA ALA A 8 -7.97 4.62 0.52
C ALA A 8 -9.14 5.05 1.40
N CYS A 9 -9.14 4.57 2.65
CA CYS A 9 -10.04 4.99 3.74
C CYS A 9 -11.52 5.10 3.32
N HIS A 10 -12.11 4.02 2.79
CA HIS A 10 -13.49 3.98 2.29
C HIS A 10 -13.81 4.98 1.17
N GLY A 11 -12.82 5.30 0.32
CA GLY A 11 -13.00 6.18 -0.84
C GLY A 11 -12.80 7.67 -0.57
N LYS A 12 -12.17 8.02 0.57
CA LYS A 12 -11.86 9.41 0.91
C LYS A 12 -10.76 9.98 0.00
N ALA A 13 -10.89 11.25 -0.36
CA ALA A 13 -9.88 11.96 -1.15
C ALA A 13 -8.65 12.37 -0.34
N SER A 14 -8.79 12.60 0.98
CA SER A 14 -7.72 13.20 1.79
C SER A 14 -6.41 12.40 1.82
N PRO A 15 -6.39 11.06 1.91
CA PRO A 15 -5.13 10.31 1.81
C PRO A 15 -4.50 10.43 0.44
N LEU A 16 -5.32 10.38 -0.63
CA LEU A 16 -4.86 10.44 -2.00
C LEU A 16 -4.28 11.79 -2.37
N LYS A 17 -4.84 12.88 -1.84
CA LYS A 17 -4.34 14.25 -2.06
C LYS A 17 -2.98 14.53 -1.40
N ARG A 18 -2.57 13.71 -0.42
CA ARG A 18 -1.25 13.83 0.23
C ARG A 18 -0.13 13.24 -0.62
N MET A 19 -0.45 12.30 -1.51
CA MET A 19 0.50 11.74 -2.46
C MET A 19 0.85 12.78 -3.54
N LYS A 20 2.05 12.72 -4.10
CA LYS A 20 2.50 13.52 -5.24
C LYS A 20 2.94 12.61 -6.38
N LYS A 21 2.91 13.12 -7.62
CA LYS A 21 3.51 12.40 -8.75
C LYS A 21 4.94 12.01 -8.41
N GLY A 22 5.28 10.74 -8.62
CA GLY A 22 6.61 10.19 -8.32
C GLY A 22 6.75 9.59 -6.92
N ASP A 23 5.80 9.83 -6.00
CA ASP A 23 5.80 9.15 -4.71
C ASP A 23 5.57 7.65 -4.90
N PHE A 24 6.15 6.84 -4.04
CA PHE A 24 5.94 5.40 -4.02
C PHE A 24 4.79 5.02 -3.10
N VAL A 25 4.07 3.95 -3.45
CA VAL A 25 3.02 3.35 -2.64
C VAL A 25 3.28 1.86 -2.47
N ILE A 26 3.07 1.38 -1.25
CA ILE A 26 3.11 -0.05 -0.91
C ILE A 26 1.75 -0.42 -0.30
N TYR A 27 1.17 -1.51 -0.78
CA TYR A 27 -0.03 -2.11 -0.22
C TYR A 27 0.32 -3.22 0.76
N TYR A 28 -0.36 -3.21 1.90
CA TYR A 28 -0.31 -4.26 2.90
C TYR A 28 -1.68 -4.92 3.04
N SER A 29 -1.72 -6.24 2.90
CA SER A 29 -2.91 -7.07 3.05
C SER A 29 -2.86 -7.78 4.39
N GLY A 30 -3.63 -7.29 5.37
CA GLY A 30 -3.70 -7.94 6.70
C GLY A 30 -4.45 -9.28 6.71
N LYS A 31 -5.34 -9.49 5.74
CA LYS A 31 -6.23 -10.65 5.60
C LYS A 31 -6.33 -11.05 4.13
N GLU A 32 -6.53 -12.33 3.86
CA GLU A 32 -6.74 -12.82 2.49
C GLU A 32 -8.09 -12.35 1.94
N THR A 33 -9.14 -12.47 2.74
CA THR A 33 -10.49 -12.05 2.38
C THR A 33 -11.04 -11.06 3.39
N PHE A 34 -11.64 -9.97 2.88
CA PHE A 34 -12.31 -8.99 3.73
C PHE A 34 -13.44 -9.64 4.54
N GLY A 35 -13.52 -9.31 5.84
CA GLY A 35 -14.52 -9.86 6.75
C GLY A 35 -14.21 -11.25 7.31
N LYS A 36 -13.26 -12.00 6.75
CA LYS A 36 -12.90 -13.34 7.21
C LYS A 36 -11.69 -13.36 8.16
N PRO A 37 -11.42 -14.46 8.89
CA PRO A 37 -10.30 -14.51 9.85
C PRO A 37 -8.95 -14.90 9.23
N GLU A 38 -8.89 -15.37 7.99
CA GLU A 38 -7.65 -15.84 7.37
C GLU A 38 -6.64 -14.70 7.19
N LYS A 39 -5.42 -14.95 7.64
CA LYS A 39 -4.34 -13.97 7.69
C LYS A 39 -3.53 -14.04 6.40
N CYS A 40 -3.35 -12.90 5.75
CA CYS A 40 -2.35 -12.75 4.69
C CYS A 40 -1.06 -12.19 5.33
N GLN A 41 -1.12 -10.99 5.90
CA GLN A 41 -0.01 -10.33 6.59
C GLN A 41 1.22 -10.11 5.69
N GLU A 42 0.96 -9.71 4.45
CA GLU A 42 1.97 -9.51 3.42
C GLU A 42 1.88 -8.11 2.81
N PHE A 43 3.01 -7.63 2.30
CA PHE A 43 3.05 -6.56 1.32
C PHE A 43 2.79 -7.16 -0.06
N THR A 44 1.77 -6.68 -0.76
CA THR A 44 1.16 -7.38 -1.93
C THR A 44 1.16 -6.56 -3.22
N ALA A 45 1.48 -5.27 -3.12
CA ALA A 45 1.73 -4.45 -4.30
C ALA A 45 2.67 -3.30 -3.97
N ILE A 46 3.49 -2.93 -4.94
CA ILE A 46 4.35 -1.75 -4.89
C ILE A 46 4.27 -1.04 -6.24
N GLY A 47 4.21 0.28 -6.20
CA GLY A 47 4.12 1.10 -7.40
C GLY A 47 4.45 2.56 -7.14
N GLN A 48 4.28 3.36 -8.19
CA GLN A 48 4.54 4.79 -8.16
C GLN A 48 3.30 5.56 -8.60
N VAL A 49 3.10 6.72 -7.99
CA VAL A 49 2.01 7.63 -8.31
C VAL A 49 2.25 8.25 -9.68
N LYS A 50 1.37 7.94 -10.63
CA LYS A 50 1.55 8.23 -12.06
C LYS A 50 1.42 9.73 -12.38
N ASP A 51 0.46 10.40 -11.75
CA ASP A 51 0.09 11.78 -12.02
C ASP A 51 -0.37 12.51 -10.75
N ASN A 52 -0.78 13.77 -10.88
CA ASN A 52 -1.26 14.59 -9.78
C ASN A 52 -2.79 14.54 -9.59
N ASP A 53 -3.48 13.70 -10.36
CA ASP A 53 -4.94 13.75 -10.46
C ASP A 53 -5.60 12.80 -9.46
N VAL A 54 -6.47 13.38 -8.63
CA VAL A 54 -7.40 12.62 -7.79
C VAL A 54 -8.79 12.82 -8.37
N TYR A 55 -9.40 11.73 -8.81
CA TYR A 55 -10.69 11.76 -9.50
C TYR A 55 -11.73 10.90 -8.78
N ARG A 56 -13.00 11.18 -9.05
CA ARG A 56 -14.12 10.38 -8.55
C ARG A 56 -14.44 9.28 -9.55
N PHE A 57 -14.74 8.09 -9.08
CA PHE A 57 -15.17 6.97 -9.92
C PHE A 57 -16.46 6.37 -9.37
N GLN A 58 -17.53 6.41 -10.16
CA GLN A 58 -18.81 5.83 -9.76
C GLN A 58 -18.73 4.30 -9.84
N MET A 59 -18.79 3.61 -8.69
CA MET A 59 -18.82 2.14 -8.64
C MET A 59 -20.25 1.60 -8.59
N THR A 60 -21.09 2.19 -7.75
CA THR A 60 -22.53 1.90 -7.61
C THR A 60 -23.26 3.21 -7.36
N PRO A 61 -24.60 3.32 -7.51
CA PRO A 61 -25.33 4.57 -7.28
C PRO A 61 -24.97 5.27 -5.96
N ASP A 62 -24.78 4.50 -4.88
CA ASP A 62 -24.49 5.01 -3.54
C ASP A 62 -22.98 5.04 -3.20
N PHE A 63 -22.11 4.64 -4.13
CA PHE A 63 -20.66 4.56 -3.89
C PHE A 63 -19.83 5.15 -5.04
N CYS A 64 -19.32 6.36 -4.79
CA CYS A 64 -18.45 7.11 -5.70
C CYS A 64 -17.11 7.46 -5.02
N PRO A 65 -16.21 6.46 -4.83
CA PRO A 65 -14.93 6.68 -4.19
C PRO A 65 -14.02 7.62 -5.00
N SER A 66 -13.10 8.27 -4.29
CA SER A 66 -11.96 8.93 -4.91
C SER A 66 -10.88 7.90 -5.24
N ARG A 67 -10.26 8.05 -6.40
CA ARG A 67 -9.18 7.21 -6.92
C ARG A 67 -8.03 8.08 -7.43
N ARG A 68 -6.87 7.46 -7.53
CA ARG A 68 -5.66 8.03 -8.13
C ARG A 68 -4.94 6.98 -8.95
N ASN A 69 -4.31 7.38 -10.04
CA ASN A 69 -3.60 6.44 -10.91
C ASN A 69 -2.24 6.05 -10.32
N ILE A 70 -1.98 4.75 -10.30
CA ILE A 70 -0.73 4.14 -9.84
C ILE A 70 -0.17 3.30 -10.98
N GLU A 71 1.12 3.45 -11.24
CA GLU A 71 1.89 2.54 -12.06
C GLU A 71 2.50 1.47 -11.15
N PHE A 72 1.94 0.25 -11.20
CA PHE A 72 2.41 -0.86 -10.37
C PHE A 72 3.58 -1.59 -11.01
N TYR A 73 4.56 -1.96 -10.19
CA TYR A 73 5.70 -2.76 -10.62
C TYR A 73 5.38 -4.25 -10.55
N LYS A 74 6.01 -5.04 -11.42
CA LYS A 74 6.07 -6.49 -11.24
C LYS A 74 6.83 -6.76 -9.94
N ASN A 75 6.19 -7.49 -9.04
CA ASN A 75 6.71 -7.76 -7.70
C ASN A 75 6.25 -9.15 -7.24
N HIS A 76 6.77 -9.59 -6.10
CA HIS A 76 6.23 -10.74 -5.38
C HIS A 76 5.81 -10.32 -3.97
N ASP A 77 4.84 -11.04 -3.44
CA ASP A 77 4.30 -10.80 -2.10
C ASP A 77 5.37 -11.11 -1.04
N VAL A 78 5.45 -10.28 -0.01
CA VAL A 78 6.45 -10.38 1.06
C VAL A 78 5.77 -10.37 2.42
N SER A 79 5.96 -11.43 3.20
CA SER A 79 5.51 -11.47 4.60
C SER A 79 6.16 -10.37 5.43
N ILE A 80 5.35 -9.66 6.21
CA ILE A 80 5.86 -8.66 7.15
C ILE A 80 6.59 -9.31 8.34
N LEU A 81 6.26 -10.56 8.68
CA LEU A 81 6.68 -11.18 9.94
C LEU A 81 8.22 -11.19 10.13
N PRO A 82 9.04 -11.55 9.13
CA PRO A 82 10.49 -11.50 9.26
C PRO A 82 11.07 -10.07 9.27
N LEU A 83 10.27 -9.08 8.86
CA LEU A 83 10.68 -7.68 8.74
C LEU A 83 10.35 -6.86 9.99
N ILE A 84 9.50 -7.35 10.89
CA ILE A 84 8.98 -6.59 12.05
C ILE A 84 10.10 -5.92 12.85
N GLU A 85 11.19 -6.64 13.13
CA GLU A 85 12.31 -6.14 13.93
C GLU A 85 13.08 -5.01 13.22
N HIS A 86 13.04 -4.99 11.88
CA HIS A 86 13.81 -4.07 11.06
C HIS A 86 13.02 -2.83 10.59
N LEU A 87 11.70 -2.80 10.80
CA LEU A 87 10.86 -1.68 10.37
C LEU A 87 10.71 -0.61 11.47
N ASP A 88 11.20 0.58 11.20
CA ASP A 88 11.21 1.75 12.09
C ASP A 88 9.81 2.29 12.38
N PHE A 89 8.88 2.21 11.43
CA PHE A 89 7.50 2.61 11.67
C PHE A 89 6.79 1.71 12.71
N ILE A 90 7.33 0.51 12.98
CA ILE A 90 6.83 -0.41 14.01
C ILE A 90 7.57 -0.14 15.32
N LYS A 91 7.03 0.77 16.14
CA LYS A 91 7.64 1.16 17.43
C LYS A 91 7.51 0.10 18.53
N ASN A 92 6.38 -0.59 18.60
CA ASN A 92 6.17 -1.67 19.56
C ASN A 92 6.07 -3.01 18.82
N LYS A 93 7.14 -3.81 18.88
CA LYS A 93 7.24 -5.10 18.18
C LYS A 93 6.24 -6.14 18.68
N LYS A 94 5.86 -6.08 19.97
CA LYS A 94 4.80 -6.93 20.57
C LYS A 94 3.39 -6.57 20.07
N SER A 95 3.21 -5.37 19.52
CA SER A 95 1.93 -4.88 19.00
C SER A 95 2.12 -4.29 17.60
N TRP A 96 2.81 -5.05 16.75
CA TRP A 96 3.26 -4.60 15.44
C TRP A 96 2.14 -4.22 14.48
N GLY A 97 0.92 -4.74 14.69
CA GLY A 97 -0.25 -4.45 13.87
C GLY A 97 -0.82 -3.03 14.04
N TYR A 98 -0.41 -2.31 15.10
CA TYR A 98 -1.00 -1.02 15.46
C TYR A 98 -0.93 0.06 14.37
N PRO A 99 0.19 0.27 13.64
CA PRO A 99 0.26 1.28 12.58
C PRO A 99 -0.77 1.08 11.46
N PHE A 100 -1.13 -0.18 11.16
CA PHE A 100 -2.06 -0.50 10.07
C PHE A 100 -3.50 -0.09 10.34
N ARG A 101 -3.87 0.18 11.61
CA ARG A 101 -5.22 0.64 11.97
C ARG A 101 -5.60 1.99 11.35
N PHE A 102 -4.62 2.77 10.91
CA PHE A 102 -4.84 4.07 10.28
C PHE A 102 -5.24 3.96 8.80
N GLY A 103 -5.03 2.79 8.17
CA GLY A 103 -5.36 2.50 6.78
C GLY A 103 -4.49 3.21 5.73
N PHE A 104 -3.89 4.35 6.08
CA PHE A 104 -2.92 5.07 5.27
C PHE A 104 -1.97 5.87 6.16
N PHE A 105 -0.67 5.71 5.97
CA PHE A 105 0.35 6.47 6.67
C PHE A 105 1.65 6.49 5.86
N GLU A 106 2.50 7.46 6.17
CA GLU A 106 3.80 7.64 5.53
C GLU A 106 4.87 6.85 6.31
N ILE A 107 5.77 6.21 5.58
CA ILE A 107 6.95 5.54 6.13
C ILE A 107 8.22 6.24 5.65
N LYS A 108 9.31 6.11 6.40
CA LYS A 108 10.59 6.67 6.01
C LYS A 108 11.23 5.86 4.88
N GLU A 109 12.18 6.49 4.19
CA GLU A 109 12.97 5.86 3.13
C GLU A 109 13.63 4.54 3.58
N HIS A 110 14.13 4.47 4.81
CA HIS A 110 14.71 3.25 5.37
C HIS A 110 13.76 2.04 5.28
N ASP A 111 12.54 2.20 5.78
CA ASP A 111 11.51 1.16 5.77
C ASP A 111 11.08 0.81 4.35
N PHE A 112 10.92 1.83 3.50
CA PHE A 112 10.61 1.64 2.09
C PHE A 112 11.67 0.80 1.40
N ASN A 113 12.96 1.09 1.61
CA ASN A 113 14.07 0.36 1.00
C ASN A 113 14.13 -1.10 1.48
N ILE A 114 13.88 -1.36 2.76
CA ILE A 114 13.80 -2.74 3.28
C ILE A 114 12.68 -3.51 2.57
N ILE A 115 11.46 -2.96 2.53
CA ILE A 115 10.31 -3.66 1.95
C ILE A 115 10.49 -3.83 0.43
N SER A 116 10.81 -2.76 -0.28
CA SER A 116 10.95 -2.77 -1.73
C SER A 116 12.09 -3.67 -2.20
N SER A 117 13.22 -3.72 -1.49
CA SER A 117 14.33 -4.63 -1.82
C SER A 117 13.96 -6.11 -1.70
N LYS A 118 12.94 -6.43 -0.90
CA LYS A 118 12.36 -7.77 -0.82
C LYS A 118 11.34 -7.97 -1.92
N MET A 119 10.43 -7.03 -2.16
CA MET A 119 9.34 -7.21 -3.14
C MET A 119 9.81 -7.20 -4.60
N LEU A 120 10.82 -6.40 -4.92
CA LEU A 120 11.29 -6.20 -6.28
C LEU A 120 12.46 -7.15 -6.56
N SER A 121 12.32 -7.98 -7.58
CA SER A 121 13.44 -8.75 -8.11
C SER A 121 14.47 -7.77 -8.67
N LYS A 122 15.74 -7.95 -8.31
CA LYS A 122 16.83 -7.41 -9.13
C LYS A 122 16.78 -8.18 -10.45
N GLU A 123 16.22 -7.59 -11.50
CA GLU A 123 16.51 -8.11 -12.84
C GLU A 123 18.03 -7.99 -13.01
N TYR A 124 18.71 -9.13 -13.10
CA TYR A 124 20.08 -9.15 -13.57
C TYR A 124 20.04 -8.59 -14.99
N ALA A 125 20.57 -7.38 -15.16
CA ALA A 125 20.85 -6.80 -16.47
C ALA A 125 21.82 -7.68 -17.25
#